data_AF-A0A6B8TRR0-F1
#
_entry.id   AF-A0A6B8TRR0-F1
#
_cell.length_a   1.000
_cell.length_b   1.000
_cell.length_c   1.000
_cell.angle_alpha   90.00
_cell.angle_beta   90.00
_cell.angle_gamma   90.00
#
_symmetry.space_group_name_H-M   'P 1'
#
loop_
_entity.id
_entity.type
_entity.pdbx_description
1 polymer ?
#
loop_
_entity_poly.entity_id
_entity_poly.type
_entity_poly.pdbx_seq_one_letter_code
_entity_poly.pdbx_strand_id
1 'polypeptide(L)'
;MIRDTFQPELDEFTGDLESYATGSYLSEEDRENWFEPFDVAAVAEVRDVVERYFDALDALSAQREPASQEALMAVVDLVTADLNAVNANHDDAVLEPEERETLVPLLLRAARAAGLDEGHDDLPERDF
;
A
#
# COMPACT_ATOMS: atom_id res chain seq x y z
N MET A 1 5.15 9.17 -14.71
CA MET A 1 6.02 8.30 -13.89
C MET A 1 5.11 7.29 -13.18
N ILE A 2 5.63 6.18 -12.66
CA ILE A 2 4.85 5.16 -11.94
C ILE A 2 4.08 5.83 -10.81
N ARG A 3 4.74 6.68 -10.01
CA ARG A 3 4.08 7.47 -8.98
C ARG A 3 2.88 8.25 -9.52
N ASP A 4 3.07 9.08 -10.54
CA ASP A 4 1.96 9.87 -11.13
C ASP A 4 0.79 8.99 -11.61
N THR A 5 1.10 7.77 -12.08
CA THR A 5 0.12 6.87 -12.69
C THR A 5 -0.77 6.22 -11.62
N PHE A 6 -0.18 5.84 -10.49
CA PHE A 6 -0.86 5.08 -9.43
C PHE A 6 -1.24 5.92 -8.21
N GLN A 7 -0.77 7.18 -8.12
CA GLN A 7 -1.10 8.09 -7.03
C GLN A 7 -2.61 8.27 -6.82
N PRO A 8 -3.46 8.43 -7.86
CA PRO A 8 -4.90 8.61 -7.63
C PRO A 8 -5.56 7.43 -6.92
N GLU A 9 -5.11 6.20 -7.20
CA GLU A 9 -5.62 4.99 -6.56
C GLU A 9 -5.09 4.83 -5.13
N LEU A 10 -3.85 5.24 -4.86
CA LEU A 10 -3.32 5.32 -3.50
C LEU A 10 -4.07 6.39 -2.68
N ASP A 11 -4.39 7.52 -3.29
CA ASP A 11 -5.14 8.61 -2.65
C ASP A 11 -6.57 8.16 -2.31
N GLU A 12 -7.22 7.38 -3.18
CA GLU A 12 -8.53 6.76 -2.91
C GLU A 12 -8.43 5.76 -1.74
N PHE A 13 -7.48 4.82 -1.80
CA PHE A 13 -7.28 3.82 -0.75
C PHE A 13 -6.98 4.46 0.62
N THR A 14 -6.09 5.44 0.67
CA THR A 14 -5.76 6.14 1.93
C THR A 14 -6.91 7.02 2.42
N GLY A 15 -7.73 7.57 1.52
CA GLY A 15 -8.95 8.27 1.89
C GLY A 15 -10.00 7.37 2.54
N ASP A 16 -10.13 6.13 2.06
CA ASP A 16 -11.01 5.14 2.69
C ASP A 16 -10.50 4.76 4.09
N LEU A 17 -9.19 4.49 4.24
CA LEU A 17 -8.57 4.25 5.54
C LEU A 17 -8.76 5.41 6.52
N GLU A 18 -8.59 6.65 6.05
CA GLU A 18 -8.83 7.85 6.88
C GLU A 18 -10.30 7.96 7.30
N SER A 19 -11.23 7.65 6.39
CA SER A 19 -12.65 7.61 6.70
C SER A 19 -12.96 6.58 7.79
N TYR A 20 -12.32 5.41 7.74
CA TYR A 20 -12.43 4.37 8.78
C TYR A 20 -11.80 4.81 10.09
N ALA A 21 -10.57 5.32 10.08
CA ALA A 21 -9.85 5.76 11.26
C ALA A 21 -10.53 6.93 12.00
N THR A 22 -11.27 7.78 11.28
CA THR A 22 -11.96 8.95 11.85
C THR A 22 -13.46 8.73 12.05
N GLY A 23 -13.97 7.60 11.55
CA GLY A 23 -15.40 7.33 11.50
C GLY A 23 -16.18 8.36 10.68
N SER A 24 -15.57 9.03 9.69
CA SER A 24 -16.15 10.18 8.99
C SER A 24 -17.48 9.86 8.29
N TYR A 25 -17.66 8.59 7.91
CA TYR A 25 -18.86 8.02 7.30
C TYR A 25 -20.03 7.83 8.27
N LEU A 26 -19.79 7.93 9.58
CA LEU A 26 -20.80 7.75 10.62
C LEU A 26 -21.63 9.02 10.85
N SER A 27 -22.90 8.81 11.23
CA SER A 27 -23.74 9.88 11.75
C SER A 27 -23.24 10.36 13.12
N GLU A 28 -23.70 11.53 13.57
CA GLU A 28 -23.34 12.02 14.92
C GLU A 28 -23.77 11.05 16.02
N GLU A 29 -24.96 10.45 15.89
CA GLU A 29 -25.51 9.48 16.84
C GLU A 29 -24.67 8.18 16.88
N ASP A 30 -24.28 7.66 15.71
CA ASP A 30 -23.44 6.46 15.65
C ASP A 30 -22.02 6.72 16.20
N ARG A 31 -21.51 7.96 16.04
CA ARG A 31 -20.17 8.34 16.53
C ARG A 31 -20.10 8.44 18.05
N GLU A 32 -21.21 8.65 18.77
CA GLU A 32 -21.21 8.80 20.24
C GLU A 32 -20.70 7.57 20.98
N ASN A 33 -20.87 6.37 20.42
CA ASN A 33 -20.45 5.10 21.03
C ASN A 33 -19.43 4.34 20.17
N TRP A 34 -18.87 5.01 19.17
CA TRP A 34 -17.89 4.45 18.28
C TRP A 34 -16.48 4.64 18.83
N PHE A 35 -15.64 3.64 18.62
CA PHE A 35 -14.22 3.66 18.96
C PHE A 35 -13.43 3.56 17.66
N GLU A 36 -12.38 4.37 17.55
CA GLU A 36 -11.49 4.30 16.39
C GLU A 36 -10.86 2.91 16.29
N PRO A 37 -10.84 2.31 15.09
CA PRO A 37 -10.26 0.98 14.90
C PRO A 37 -8.73 1.02 15.02
N PHE A 38 -8.11 2.12 14.60
CA PHE A 38 -6.67 2.39 14.66
C PHE A 38 -6.41 3.89 14.63
N ASP A 39 -5.20 4.33 15.01
CA ASP A 39 -4.79 5.73 14.98
C ASP A 39 -4.71 6.23 13.51
N VAL A 40 -5.34 7.36 13.22
CA VAL A 40 -5.31 7.99 11.88
C VAL A 40 -3.88 8.28 11.39
N ALA A 41 -2.90 8.42 12.29
CA ALA A 41 -1.50 8.54 11.92
C ALA A 41 -0.98 7.32 11.13
N ALA A 42 -1.54 6.13 11.34
CA ALA A 42 -1.21 4.93 10.59
C ALA A 42 -1.47 5.08 9.08
N VAL A 43 -2.49 5.86 8.70
CA VAL A 43 -2.83 6.12 7.30
C VAL A 43 -1.70 6.85 6.58
N ALA A 44 -1.09 7.84 7.26
CA ALA A 44 0.06 8.55 6.73
C ALA A 44 1.28 7.63 6.59
N GLU A 45 1.51 6.73 7.55
CA GLU A 45 2.60 5.74 7.48
C GLU A 45 2.42 4.79 6.30
N VAL A 46 1.22 4.23 6.09
CA VAL A 46 0.91 3.38 4.94
C VAL A 46 1.14 4.15 3.63
N ARG A 47 0.66 5.39 3.54
CA ARG A 47 0.86 6.25 2.37
C ARG A 47 2.34 6.43 2.06
N ASP A 48 3.13 6.80 3.06
CA ASP A 48 4.57 7.03 2.91
C ASP A 48 5.32 5.78 2.46
N VAL A 49 4.94 4.59 2.96
CA VAL A 49 5.51 3.31 2.52
C VAL A 49 5.23 3.06 1.04
N VAL A 50 3.98 3.21 0.60
CA VAL A 50 3.61 2.95 -0.79
C VAL A 50 4.18 4.00 -1.76
N GLU A 51 4.25 5.27 -1.35
CA GLU A 51 4.89 6.31 -2.16
C GLU A 51 6.39 6.05 -2.33
N ARG A 52 7.10 5.64 -1.28
CA ARG A 52 8.52 5.24 -1.37
C ARG A 52 8.71 4.05 -2.30
N TYR A 53 7.77 3.11 -2.31
CA TYR A 53 7.76 2.00 -3.24
C TYR A 53 7.60 2.46 -4.69
N PHE A 54 6.65 3.35 -4.97
CA PHE A 54 6.49 3.93 -6.32
C PHE A 54 7.73 4.70 -6.77
N ASP A 55 8.32 5.51 -5.88
CA ASP A 55 9.56 6.24 -6.17
C ASP A 55 10.73 5.29 -6.48
N ALA A 56 10.83 4.17 -5.76
CA ALA A 56 11.86 3.16 -6.01
C ALA A 56 11.67 2.46 -7.36
N LEU A 57 10.43 2.13 -7.73
CA LEU A 57 10.12 1.59 -9.05
C LEU A 57 10.42 2.60 -10.16
N ASP A 58 10.07 3.87 -9.99
CA ASP A 58 10.41 4.93 -10.94
C ASP A 58 11.92 5.07 -11.14
N ALA A 59 12.68 5.02 -10.05
CA ALA A 59 14.13 5.06 -10.10
C ALA A 59 14.73 3.86 -10.86
N LEU A 60 14.13 2.67 -10.72
CA LEU A 60 14.51 1.48 -11.49
C LEU A 60 14.16 1.63 -12.98
N SER A 61 12.96 2.10 -13.30
CA SER A 61 12.49 2.27 -14.68
C SER A 61 13.17 3.42 -15.43
N ALA A 62 13.71 4.41 -14.73
CA ALA A 62 14.46 5.52 -15.31
C ALA A 62 15.88 5.15 -15.76
N GLN A 63 16.36 3.95 -15.42
CA GLN A 63 17.69 3.48 -15.82
C GLN A 63 17.77 3.24 -17.32
N ARG A 64 18.99 3.32 -17.86
CA ARG A 64 19.24 3.11 -19.31
C ARG A 64 18.99 1.66 -19.73
N GLU A 65 19.31 0.72 -18.85
CA GLU A 65 19.06 -0.70 -19.04
C GLU A 65 17.81 -1.09 -18.26
N PRO A 66 16.97 -2.01 -18.77
CA PRO A 66 15.82 -2.51 -18.02
C PRO A 66 16.25 -3.09 -16.68
N ALA A 67 15.47 -2.81 -15.64
CA ALA A 67 15.69 -3.40 -14.33
C ALA A 67 15.60 -4.93 -14.39
N SER A 68 16.49 -5.61 -13.66
CA SER A 68 16.41 -7.06 -13.49
C SER A 68 15.19 -7.43 -12.64
N GLN A 69 14.60 -8.61 -12.88
CA GLN A 69 13.52 -9.15 -12.06
C GLN A 69 13.91 -9.23 -10.56
N GLU A 70 15.16 -9.59 -10.25
CA GLU A 70 15.67 -9.61 -8.87
C GLU A 70 15.60 -8.24 -8.19
N ALA A 71 15.98 -7.17 -8.88
CA ALA A 71 15.91 -5.80 -8.36
C ALA A 71 14.46 -5.34 -8.13
N LEU A 72 13.56 -5.68 -9.05
CA LEU A 72 12.13 -5.36 -8.92
C LEU A 72 11.51 -6.13 -7.75
N MET A 73 11.81 -7.43 -7.63
CA MET A 73 11.36 -8.25 -6.50
C MET A 73 11.94 -7.78 -5.16
N ALA A 74 13.18 -7.29 -5.11
CA ALA A 74 13.74 -6.71 -3.89
C ALA A 74 12.98 -5.47 -3.41
N VAL A 75 12.50 -4.63 -4.34
CA VAL A 75 11.66 -3.46 -4.01
C VAL A 75 10.28 -3.88 -3.52
N VAL A 76 9.72 -4.93 -4.11
CA VAL A 76 8.47 -5.55 -3.67
C VAL A 76 8.60 -6.18 -2.27
N ASP A 77 9.66 -6.93 -2.02
CA ASP A 77 9.93 -7.54 -0.71
C ASP A 77 10.06 -6.46 0.39
N LEU A 78 10.68 -5.33 0.05
CA LEU A 78 10.85 -4.21 0.96
C LEU A 78 9.52 -3.55 1.32
N VAL A 79 8.65 -3.25 0.33
CA VAL A 79 7.35 -2.63 0.62
C VAL A 79 6.47 -3.57 1.45
N THR A 80 6.51 -4.87 1.14
CA THR A 80 5.84 -5.92 1.92
C THR A 80 6.30 -5.91 3.38
N ALA A 81 7.61 -5.85 3.63
CA ALA A 81 8.15 -5.83 4.99
C ALA A 81 7.82 -4.53 5.74
N ASP A 82 7.87 -3.40 5.04
CA ASP A 82 7.54 -2.09 5.62
C ASP A 82 6.04 -1.99 5.98
N LEU A 83 5.13 -2.50 5.12
CA LEU A 83 3.68 -2.52 5.40
C LEU A 83 3.33 -3.45 6.57
N ASN A 84 3.94 -4.64 6.63
CA ASN A 84 3.87 -5.54 7.78
C ASN A 84 4.25 -4.83 9.08
N ALA A 85 5.35 -4.08 9.05
CA ALA A 85 5.84 -3.37 10.23
C ALA A 85 4.90 -2.25 10.67
N VAL A 86 4.32 -1.51 9.72
CA VAL A 86 3.28 -0.52 10.04
C VAL A 86 2.07 -1.21 10.67
N ASN A 87 1.55 -2.27 10.06
CA ASN A 87 0.37 -2.95 10.56
C ASN A 87 0.58 -3.53 11.98
N ALA A 88 1.72 -4.18 12.21
CA ALA A 88 2.08 -4.73 13.52
C ALA A 88 2.27 -3.65 14.61
N ASN A 89 2.69 -2.43 14.25
CA ASN A 89 2.79 -1.31 15.19
C ASN A 89 1.42 -0.76 15.61
N HIS A 90 0.37 -1.10 14.86
CA HIS A 90 -1.01 -0.66 15.06
C HIS A 90 -1.94 -1.84 15.31
N ASP A 91 -1.44 -2.85 16.06
CA ASP A 91 -2.19 -4.03 16.51
C ASP A 91 -2.87 -4.84 15.38
N ASP A 92 -2.25 -4.86 14.19
CA ASP A 92 -2.72 -5.55 12.98
C ASP A 92 -4.11 -5.08 12.48
N ALA A 93 -4.52 -3.86 12.86
CA ALA A 93 -5.86 -3.33 12.59
C ALA A 93 -5.96 -2.43 11.35
N VAL A 94 -4.84 -2.11 10.69
CA VAL A 94 -4.80 -1.12 9.60
C VAL A 94 -4.94 -1.77 8.23
N LEU A 95 -4.27 -2.91 8.02
CA LEU A 95 -4.24 -3.65 6.75
C LEU A 95 -4.85 -5.04 6.96
N GLU A 96 -6.14 -5.07 7.29
CA GLU A 96 -6.91 -6.30 7.41
C GLU A 96 -7.09 -6.98 6.02
N PRO A 97 -7.63 -8.22 5.96
CA PRO A 97 -7.82 -8.92 4.68
C PRO A 97 -8.52 -8.09 3.60
N GLU A 98 -9.51 -7.29 3.99
CA GLU A 98 -10.31 -6.42 3.12
C GLU A 98 -9.46 -5.31 2.47
N GLU A 99 -8.63 -4.61 3.24
CA GLU A 99 -7.72 -3.58 2.74
C GLU A 99 -6.66 -4.18 1.81
N ARG A 100 -6.19 -5.39 2.13
CA ARG A 100 -5.22 -6.11 1.30
C ARG A 100 -5.79 -6.48 -0.06
N GLU A 101 -7.07 -6.86 -0.15
CA GLU A 101 -7.73 -7.14 -1.43
C GLU A 101 -7.65 -5.94 -2.40
N THR A 102 -7.54 -4.72 -1.88
CA THR A 102 -7.39 -3.49 -2.67
C THR A 102 -5.92 -3.11 -2.88
N LEU A 103 -5.09 -3.17 -1.83
CA LEU A 103 -3.71 -2.72 -1.88
C LEU A 103 -2.81 -3.66 -2.69
N VAL A 104 -2.98 -4.97 -2.59
CA VAL A 104 -2.11 -5.93 -3.29
C VAL A 104 -2.19 -5.78 -4.82
N PRO A 105 -3.38 -5.70 -5.45
CA PRO A 105 -3.49 -5.45 -6.88
C PRO A 105 -2.85 -4.12 -7.32
N LEU A 106 -2.88 -3.09 -6.47
CA LEU A 106 -2.21 -1.81 -6.72
C LEU A 106 -0.69 -1.97 -6.78
N LEU A 107 -0.10 -2.60 -5.76
CA LEU A 107 1.34 -2.84 -5.70
C LEU A 107 1.83 -3.68 -6.88
N LEU A 108 1.08 -4.73 -7.23
CA LEU A 108 1.37 -5.62 -8.36
C LEU A 108 1.34 -4.90 -9.71
N ARG A 109 0.31 -4.09 -9.96
CA ARG A 109 0.22 -3.33 -11.21
C ARG A 109 1.33 -2.30 -11.33
N ALA A 110 1.73 -1.66 -10.23
CA ALA A 110 2.88 -0.77 -10.21
C ALA A 110 4.19 -1.52 -10.53
N ALA A 111 4.43 -2.68 -9.92
CA ALA A 111 5.61 -3.51 -10.24
C ALA A 111 5.64 -3.92 -11.72
N ARG A 112 4.50 -4.36 -12.25
CA ARG A 112 4.36 -4.74 -13.67
C ARG A 112 4.60 -3.56 -14.61
N ALA A 113 4.13 -2.37 -14.24
CA ALA A 113 4.44 -1.14 -14.98
C ALA A 113 5.95 -0.82 -14.98
N ALA A 114 6.68 -1.22 -13.93
CA ALA A 114 8.12 -1.11 -13.85
C ALA A 114 8.89 -2.19 -14.63
N GLY A 115 8.18 -3.21 -15.14
CA GLY A 115 8.74 -4.32 -15.91
C GLY A 115 8.81 -5.66 -15.19
N LEU A 116 8.16 -5.81 -14.03
CA LEU A 116 8.03 -7.11 -13.36
C LEU A 116 7.19 -8.04 -14.24
N ASP A 117 7.68 -9.26 -14.46
CA ASP A 117 6.99 -10.23 -15.29
C ASP A 117 5.81 -10.91 -14.57
N GLU A 118 4.98 -11.62 -15.33
CA GLU A 118 3.80 -12.34 -14.82
C GLU A 118 4.17 -13.64 -14.07
N GLY A 119 5.46 -13.96 -13.90
CA GLY A 119 5.91 -15.16 -13.17
C GLY A 119 5.85 -15.01 -11.64
N HIS A 120 5.48 -13.84 -11.14
CA HIS A 120 5.47 -13.45 -9.72
C HIS A 120 4.05 -13.23 -9.19
N ASP A 121 3.16 -14.17 -9.49
CA ASP A 121 1.77 -14.20 -9.00
C ASP A 121 1.66 -14.65 -7.53
N ASP A 122 2.78 -14.91 -6.84
CA ASP A 122 2.83 -15.30 -5.43
C ASP A 122 2.62 -14.11 -4.47
N LEU A 123 2.69 -12.88 -4.98
CA LEU A 123 2.52 -11.67 -4.18
C LEU A 123 1.23 -11.58 -3.35
N PRO A 124 0.05 -11.99 -3.86
CA PRO A 124 -1.16 -12.11 -3.06
C PRO A 124 -1.12 -13.19 -1.98
N GLU A 125 -0.19 -14.14 -2.06
CA GLU A 125 -0.03 -15.23 -1.08
C GLU A 125 0.96 -14.87 0.02
N ARG A 126 1.63 -13.71 -0.07
CA ARG A 126 2.61 -13.27 0.93
C ARG A 126 1.90 -12.59 2.10
N ASP A 127 2.34 -12.93 3.31
CA ASP A 127 1.83 -12.33 4.55
C ASP A 127 2.32 -10.89 4.67
N PHE A 128 1.37 -9.94 4.64
CA PHE A 128 1.49 -8.56 5.11
C PHE A 128 0.17 -8.06 5.65
#